data_AF-A0A6M3ZPD0-F1
#
_entry.id   AF-A0A6M3ZPD0-F1
#
_cell.length_a   1.000
_cell.length_b   1.000
_cell.length_c   1.000
_cell.angle_alpha   90.00
_cell.angle_beta   90.00
_cell.angle_gamma   90.00
#
_symmetry.space_group_name_H-M   'P 1'
#
loop_
_entity.id
_entity.type
_entity.pdbx_description
1 polymer ?
#
loop_
_entity_poly.entity_id
_entity_poly.type
_entity_poly.pdbx_seq_one_letter_code
_entity_poly.pdbx_strand_id
1 'polypeptide(L)'
;MVEYQEIIRGMREVPFPSHGKPSCEGEMAVSAERHLSQLRDSVRKIVELFTAPEAFDDAASTYDAGIASGFYGKRAAISQGFRKSLADRLWSLRRARRRGYVNALRKVYAVGYAQGENIGLDRGTVTSN
;
A
#
# COMPACT_ATOMS: atom_id res chain seq x y z
N MET A 1 11.37 -14.59 15.58
CA MET A 1 10.02 -13.95 15.53
C MET A 1 10.05 -12.43 15.78
N VAL A 2 11.22 -11.80 15.95
CA VAL A 2 11.33 -10.40 16.41
C VAL A 2 11.31 -9.37 15.27
N GLU A 3 11.77 -9.71 14.05
CA GLU A 3 11.96 -8.73 12.96
C GLU A 3 10.67 -8.12 12.37
N TYR A 4 9.54 -8.84 12.35
CA TYR A 4 8.32 -8.34 11.70
C TYR A 4 7.58 -7.25 12.47
N GLN A 5 7.78 -7.17 13.80
CA GLN A 5 7.15 -6.14 14.64
C GLN A 5 7.79 -4.76 14.41
N GLU A 6 9.10 -4.73 14.13
CA GLU A 6 9.82 -3.48 13.89
C GLU A 6 9.44 -2.84 12.54
N ILE A 7 9.16 -3.66 11.52
CA ILE A 7 8.66 -3.19 10.21
C ILE A 7 7.32 -2.45 10.36
N ILE A 8 6.38 -3.03 11.12
CA ILE A 8 5.05 -2.43 11.35
C ILE A 8 5.17 -1.12 12.16
N ARG A 9 6.11 -1.07 13.12
CA ARG A 9 6.38 0.15 13.90
C ARG A 9 6.96 1.26 13.01
N GLY A 10 7.96 0.95 12.20
CA GLY A 10 8.60 1.93 11.30
C GLY A 10 7.64 2.53 10.27
N MET A 11 6.68 1.75 9.75
CA MET A 11 5.67 2.25 8.82
C MET A 11 4.63 3.18 9.46
N ARG A 12 4.45 3.16 10.79
CA ARG A 12 3.52 4.06 11.50
C ARG A 12 4.09 5.45 11.78
N GLU A 13 5.41 5.59 11.79
CA GLU A 13 6.09 6.80 12.31
C GLU A 13 6.49 7.79 11.21
N VAL A 14 6.24 7.48 9.92
CA VAL A 14 6.61 8.37 8.81
C VAL A 14 5.65 9.57 8.74
N PRO A 15 6.11 10.82 8.96
CA PRO A 15 5.25 12.00 8.86
C PRO A 15 4.92 12.31 7.41
N PHE A 16 3.67 12.69 7.13
CA PHE A 16 3.27 13.20 5.81
C PHE A 16 3.69 14.67 5.64
N PRO A 17 4.38 15.05 4.55
CA PRO A 17 4.65 16.44 4.25
C PRO A 17 3.36 17.18 3.87
N SER A 18 3.10 18.33 4.50
CA SER A 18 1.94 19.18 4.16
C SER A 18 2.28 20.11 3.00
N HIS A 19 1.72 19.86 1.82
CA HIS A 19 1.70 20.80 0.72
C HIS A 19 0.33 21.51 0.66
N GLY A 20 0.33 22.80 0.30
CA GLY A 20 -0.84 23.69 0.36
C GLY A 20 -2.09 23.15 -0.35
N LYS A 21 -3.26 23.63 0.10
CA LYS A 21 -4.57 23.14 -0.37
C LYS A 21 -4.77 23.40 -1.88
N PRO A 22 -5.10 22.38 -2.69
CA PRO A 22 -5.38 22.55 -4.13
C PRO A 22 -6.68 23.33 -4.38
N SER A 23 -6.76 24.02 -5.53
CA SER A 23 -7.84 24.98 -5.82
C SER A 23 -8.99 24.43 -6.68
N CYS A 24 -8.84 23.24 -7.28
CA CYS A 24 -9.88 22.53 -8.02
C CYS A 24 -9.74 20.99 -7.95
N GLU A 25 -10.81 20.25 -8.26
CA GLU A 25 -10.85 18.77 -8.19
C GLU A 25 -9.78 18.07 -9.03
N GLY A 26 -9.47 18.60 -10.21
CA GLY A 26 -8.40 18.07 -11.07
C GLY A 26 -7.00 18.22 -10.46
N GLU A 27 -6.72 19.34 -9.78
CA GLU A 27 -5.46 19.55 -9.06
C GLU A 27 -5.36 18.65 -7.83
N MET A 28 -6.48 18.39 -7.14
CA MET A 28 -6.51 17.41 -6.04
C MET A 28 -6.17 16.01 -6.53
N ALA A 29 -6.74 15.59 -7.66
CA ALA A 29 -6.45 14.28 -8.27
C ALA A 29 -4.97 14.12 -8.63
N VAL A 30 -4.39 15.11 -9.32
CA VAL A 30 -2.96 15.11 -9.69
C VAL A 30 -2.06 15.13 -8.46
N SER A 31 -2.41 15.93 -7.45
CA SER A 31 -1.64 15.98 -6.20
C SER A 31 -1.68 14.67 -5.43
N ALA A 32 -2.85 14.02 -5.35
CA ALA A 32 -3.01 12.76 -4.65
C ALA A 32 -2.26 11.62 -5.34
N GLU A 33 -2.28 11.57 -6.68
CA GLU A 33 -1.49 10.63 -7.48
C GLU A 33 0.02 10.85 -7.31
N ARG A 34 0.47 12.11 -7.26
CA ARG A 34 1.88 12.42 -6.97
C ARG A 34 2.28 11.92 -5.58
N HIS A 35 1.45 12.19 -4.57
CA HIS A 35 1.69 11.70 -3.21
C HIS A 35 1.69 10.18 -3.13
N LEU A 36 0.77 9.52 -3.86
CA LEU A 36 0.72 8.07 -3.97
C LEU A 36 2.04 7.53 -4.55
N SER A 37 2.55 8.11 -5.64
CA SER A 37 3.82 7.70 -6.25
C SER A 37 4.99 7.85 -5.26
N GLN A 38 5.11 9.01 -4.62
CA GLN A 38 6.19 9.28 -3.66
C GLN A 38 6.16 8.30 -2.48
N LEU A 39 4.96 7.97 -1.98
CA LEU A 39 4.80 6.99 -0.91
C LEU A 39 5.21 5.58 -1.36
N ARG A 40 4.87 5.18 -2.60
CA ARG A 40 5.28 3.88 -3.15
C ARG A 40 6.80 3.77 -3.25
N ASP A 41 7.47 4.81 -3.75
CA ASP A 41 8.93 4.84 -3.87
C ASP A 41 9.61 4.78 -2.50
N SER A 42 9.10 5.56 -1.53
CA SER A 42 9.62 5.59 -0.16
C SER A 42 9.45 4.24 0.53
N VAL A 43 8.27 3.62 0.42
CA VAL A 43 8.03 2.31 1.03
C VAL A 43 8.84 1.21 0.35
N ARG A 44 9.03 1.26 -0.97
CA ARG A 44 9.95 0.32 -1.65
C ARG A 44 11.36 0.43 -1.07
N LYS A 45 11.88 1.63 -0.82
CA LYS A 45 13.19 1.82 -0.18
C LYS A 45 13.23 1.28 1.25
N ILE A 46 12.18 1.48 2.04
CA ILE A 46 12.10 0.90 3.39
C ILE A 46 12.06 -0.62 3.33
N VAL A 47 11.23 -1.21 2.46
CA VAL A 47 11.15 -2.67 2.28
C VAL A 47 12.50 -3.23 1.86
N GLU A 48 13.22 -2.58 0.93
CA GLU A 48 14.58 -2.96 0.52
C GLU A 48 15.56 -3.02 1.71
N LEU A 49 15.47 -2.07 2.64
CA LEU A 49 16.36 -2.02 3.82
C LEU A 49 16.07 -3.09 4.87
N PHE A 50 14.81 -3.52 5.00
CA PHE A 50 14.36 -4.38 6.10
C PHE A 50 13.91 -5.78 5.66
N THR A 51 14.05 -6.13 4.38
CA THR A 51 13.72 -7.47 3.88
C THR A 51 14.92 -8.13 3.25
N ALA A 52 14.99 -9.45 3.39
CA ALA A 52 15.93 -10.24 2.63
C ALA A 52 15.66 -10.07 1.13
N PRO A 53 16.68 -10.06 0.26
CA PRO A 53 16.52 -9.82 -1.17
C PRO A 53 15.45 -10.71 -1.83
N GLU A 54 15.35 -11.96 -1.41
CA GLU A 54 14.37 -12.93 -1.92
C GLU A 54 12.92 -12.65 -1.50
N ALA A 55 12.69 -11.79 -0.50
CA ALA A 55 11.37 -11.40 0.01
C ALA A 55 10.95 -9.99 -0.44
N PHE A 56 11.89 -9.20 -0.98
CA PHE A 56 11.68 -7.83 -1.40
C PHE A 56 10.52 -7.70 -2.40
N ASP A 57 10.60 -8.41 -3.53
CA ASP A 57 9.61 -8.29 -4.61
C ASP A 57 8.20 -8.66 -4.15
N ASP A 58 8.10 -9.70 -3.33
CA ASP A 58 6.82 -10.13 -2.75
C ASP A 58 6.25 -9.07 -1.81
N ALA A 59 7.07 -8.53 -0.90
CA ALA A 59 6.63 -7.52 0.05
C ALA A 59 6.25 -6.20 -0.65
N ALA A 60 7.10 -5.70 -1.56
CA ALA A 60 6.87 -4.49 -2.33
C ALA A 60 5.62 -4.61 -3.22
N SER A 61 5.49 -5.70 -3.97
CA SER A 61 4.32 -5.92 -4.84
C SER A 61 3.03 -6.09 -4.03
N THR A 62 3.11 -6.72 -2.85
CA THR A 62 1.97 -6.87 -1.96
C THR A 62 1.51 -5.55 -1.38
N TYR A 63 2.45 -4.70 -0.97
CA TYR A 63 2.18 -3.34 -0.53
C TYR A 63 1.54 -2.51 -1.64
N ASP A 64 2.13 -2.55 -2.85
CA ASP A 64 1.63 -1.87 -4.04
C ASP A 64 0.19 -2.27 -4.40
N ALA A 65 -0.13 -3.56 -4.27
CA ALA A 65 -1.50 -4.04 -4.48
C ALA A 65 -2.47 -3.56 -3.40
N GLY A 66 -2.01 -3.46 -2.15
CA GLY A 66 -2.75 -2.89 -1.04
C GLY A 66 -3.07 -1.42 -1.30
N ILE A 67 -2.03 -0.61 -1.49
CA ILE A 67 -2.17 0.85 -1.63
C ILE A 67 -2.97 1.24 -2.87
N ALA A 68 -2.78 0.60 -4.02
CA ALA A 68 -3.62 0.85 -5.19
C ALA A 68 -5.08 0.46 -4.94
N SER A 69 -5.34 -0.63 -4.21
CA SER A 69 -6.71 -1.03 -3.87
C SER A 69 -7.38 -0.10 -2.85
N GLY A 70 -6.62 0.51 -1.94
CA GLY A 70 -7.12 1.52 -1.02
C GLY A 70 -7.38 2.86 -1.72
N PHE A 71 -6.41 3.32 -2.51
CA PHE A 71 -6.43 4.62 -3.18
C PHE A 71 -7.51 4.73 -4.26
N TYR A 72 -7.56 3.79 -5.19
CA TYR A 72 -8.58 3.76 -6.25
C TYR A 72 -9.88 3.07 -5.81
N GLY A 73 -9.86 2.41 -4.64
CA GLY A 73 -10.93 1.54 -4.19
C GLY A 73 -10.82 0.11 -4.72
N LYS A 74 -11.32 -0.83 -3.91
CA LYS A 74 -11.20 -2.28 -4.13
C LYS A 74 -11.91 -2.79 -5.40
N ARG A 75 -12.86 -2.03 -5.93
CA ARG A 75 -13.63 -2.38 -7.14
C ARG A 75 -13.08 -1.72 -8.41
N ALA A 76 -12.12 -0.81 -8.30
CA ALA A 76 -11.59 -0.13 -9.49
C ALA A 76 -10.88 -1.13 -10.42
N ALA A 77 -11.05 -0.88 -11.72
CA ALA A 77 -10.42 -1.65 -12.79
C ALA A 77 -8.89 -1.53 -12.73
N ILE A 78 -8.37 -0.33 -12.45
CA ILE A 78 -6.93 -0.04 -12.33
C ILE A 78 -6.27 -0.93 -11.27
N SER A 79 -6.96 -1.19 -10.16
CA SER A 79 -6.43 -2.00 -9.05
C SER A 79 -6.66 -3.52 -9.25
N GLN A 80 -7.37 -3.95 -10.30
CA GLN A 80 -7.68 -5.36 -10.56
C GLN A 80 -6.45 -6.20 -10.91
N GLY A 81 -5.55 -5.67 -11.76
CA GLY A 81 -4.32 -6.37 -12.16
C GLY A 81 -3.44 -6.70 -10.96
N PHE A 82 -3.25 -5.74 -10.07
CA PHE A 82 -2.47 -5.90 -8.84
C PHE A 82 -3.08 -6.96 -7.91
N ARG A 83 -4.41 -6.93 -7.70
CA ARG A 83 -5.09 -7.93 -6.87
C ARG A 83 -4.97 -9.35 -7.44
N LYS A 84 -5.10 -9.50 -8.77
CA LYS A 84 -4.97 -10.80 -9.42
C LYS A 84 -3.57 -11.38 -9.23
N SER A 85 -2.54 -10.60 -9.53
CA SER A 85 -1.14 -11.01 -9.34
C SER A 85 -0.85 -11.43 -7.89
N LEU A 86 -1.31 -10.64 -6.92
CA LEU A 86 -1.18 -10.98 -5.50
C LEU A 86 -1.91 -12.27 -5.14
N ALA A 87 -3.15 -12.46 -5.62
CA ALA A 87 -3.92 -13.66 -5.34
C ALA A 87 -3.23 -14.93 -5.84
N ASP A 88 -2.70 -14.89 -7.08
CA ASP A 88 -1.97 -15.99 -7.69
C ASP A 88 -0.69 -16.31 -6.90
N ARG A 89 0.06 -15.29 -6.48
CA ARG A 89 1.26 -15.47 -5.65
C ARG A 89 0.94 -16.06 -4.28
N LEU A 90 -0.06 -15.53 -3.57
CA LEU A 90 -0.47 -16.05 -2.26
C LEU A 90 -0.97 -17.51 -2.37
N TRP A 91 -1.64 -17.85 -3.46
CA TRP A 91 -2.09 -19.21 -3.73
C TRP A 91 -0.91 -20.17 -3.93
N SER A 92 0.09 -19.75 -4.72
CA SER A 92 1.34 -20.51 -4.91
C SER A 92 2.07 -20.76 -3.58
N LEU A 93 2.24 -19.72 -2.77
CA LEU A 93 2.90 -19.82 -1.46
C LEU A 93 2.15 -20.73 -0.47
N ARG A 94 0.82 -20.75 -0.52
CA ARG A 94 0.01 -21.70 0.26
C ARG A 94 0.25 -23.14 -0.18
N ARG A 95 0.31 -23.41 -1.49
CA ARG A 95 0.63 -24.75 -2.03
C ARG A 95 2.04 -25.20 -1.63
N ALA A 96 2.99 -24.28 -1.56
CA ALA A 96 4.33 -24.51 -1.02
C ALA A 96 4.39 -24.63 0.52
N ARG A 97 3.24 -24.70 1.22
CA ARG A 97 3.11 -24.80 2.68
C ARG A 97 3.73 -23.64 3.48
N ARG A 98 3.96 -22.48 2.86
CA ARG A 98 4.54 -21.28 3.50
C ARG A 98 3.50 -20.40 4.22
N ARG A 99 2.69 -21.00 5.10
CA ARG A 99 1.56 -20.30 5.77
C ARG A 99 1.97 -19.05 6.56
N GLY A 100 3.09 -19.11 7.29
CA GLY A 100 3.59 -17.96 8.05
C GLY A 100 3.91 -16.76 7.15
N TYR A 101 4.55 -17.02 6.01
CA TYR A 101 4.90 -15.99 5.02
C TYR A 101 3.66 -15.40 4.34
N VAL A 102 2.67 -16.24 3.99
CA VAL A 102 1.37 -15.78 3.47
C VAL A 102 0.67 -14.83 4.45
N ASN A 103 0.73 -15.12 5.75
CA ASN A 103 0.15 -14.25 6.78
C ASN A 103 0.91 -12.93 6.91
N ALA A 104 2.23 -12.94 6.78
CA ALA A 104 3.03 -11.72 6.75
C ALA A 104 2.65 -10.82 5.56
N LEU A 105 2.59 -11.38 4.35
CA LEU A 105 2.19 -10.64 3.15
C LEU A 105 0.77 -10.06 3.28
N ARG A 106 -0.18 -10.80 3.86
CA ARG A 106 -1.53 -10.27 4.13
C ARG A 106 -1.53 -9.04 5.05
N LYS A 107 -0.61 -8.97 6.03
CA LYS A 107 -0.45 -7.79 6.88
C LYS A 107 0.12 -6.62 6.09
N VAL A 108 1.14 -6.86 5.25
CA VAL A 108 1.71 -5.84 4.36
C VAL A 108 0.63 -5.26 3.44
N TYR A 109 -0.22 -6.12 2.86
CA TYR A 109 -1.36 -5.70 2.04
C TYR A 109 -2.32 -4.80 2.84
N ALA A 110 -2.67 -5.19 4.07
CA ALA A 110 -3.59 -4.44 4.92
C ALA A 110 -3.05 -3.05 5.28
N VAL A 111 -1.73 -2.93 5.52
CA VAL A 111 -1.07 -1.64 5.76
C VAL A 111 -1.15 -0.75 4.52
N GLY A 112 -0.75 -1.28 3.36
CA GLY A 112 -0.84 -0.53 2.10
C GLY A 112 -2.27 -0.11 1.81
N TYR A 113 -3.25 -1.01 2.01
CA TYR A 113 -4.67 -0.70 1.82
C TYR A 113 -5.14 0.45 2.71
N ALA A 114 -4.86 0.42 4.02
CA ALA A 114 -5.24 1.49 4.94
C ALA A 114 -4.60 2.84 4.58
N GLN A 115 -3.32 2.84 4.17
CA GLN A 115 -2.65 4.06 3.72
C GLN A 115 -3.23 4.57 2.39
N GLY A 116 -3.56 3.68 1.46
CA GLY A 116 -4.26 4.03 0.23
C GLY A 116 -5.62 4.66 0.50
N GLU A 117 -6.40 4.12 1.44
CA GLU A 117 -7.69 4.71 1.83
C GLU A 117 -7.57 6.12 2.44
N ASN A 118 -6.45 6.42 3.09
CA ASN A 118 -6.20 7.75 3.68
C ASN A 118 -5.77 8.80 2.65
N ILE A 119 -5.23 8.38 1.51
CA ILE A 119 -4.76 9.26 0.41
C ILE A 119 -5.80 9.34 -0.71
N GLY A 120 -6.64 8.31 -0.82
CA GLY A 120 -7.60 8.10 -1.89
C GLY A 120 -8.47 9.31 -2.15
N LEU A 121 -8.87 9.44 -3.41
CA LEU A 121 -9.77 10.49 -3.86
C LEU A 121 -11.17 10.19 -3.34
N ASP A 122 -11.44 10.76 -2.17
CA ASP A 122 -12.73 11.02 -1.53
C ASP A 122 -13.38 9.87 -0.71
N ARG A 123 -13.56 10.14 0.59
CA ARG A 123 -14.70 9.65 1.37
C ARG A 123 -15.42 10.88 1.91
N GLY A 124 -16.24 11.50 1.06
CA GLY A 124 -17.18 12.58 1.37
C GLY A 124 -17.02 13.25 2.73
N THR A 125 -16.21 14.31 2.80
CA THR A 125 -16.49 15.41 3.72
C THR A 125 -17.19 16.51 2.93
N VAL A 126 -18.40 16.18 2.47
CA VAL A 126 -19.46 17.19 2.37
C VAL A 126 -19.75 17.58 3.81
N THR A 127 -19.02 18.56 4.32
CA THR A 127 -19.53 19.39 5.41
C THR A 127 -20.68 20.17 4.79
N SER A 128 -21.88 19.60 4.91
CA SER A 128 -23.11 20.35 4.65
C SER A 128 -23.16 21.44 5.73
N ASN A 129 -22.91 22.68 5.32
CA ASN A 129 -23.34 23.86 6.06
C ASN A 129 -24.82 24.12 5.76
#